data_AF-S0F854-F1
#
_entry.id   AF-S0F854-F1
#
_cell.length_a   1.000
_cell.length_b   1.000
_cell.length_c   1.000
_cell.angle_alpha   90.00
_cell.angle_beta   90.00
_cell.angle_gamma   90.00
#
_symmetry.space_group_name_H-M   'P 1'
#
loop_
_entity.id
_entity.type
_entity.pdbx_description
1 polymer ?
#
loop_
_entity_poly.entity_id
_entity_poly.type
_entity_poly.pdbx_seq_one_letter_code
_entity_poly.pdbx_strand_id
1 'polypeptide(L)'
;MESTDSTFEIDCKNKIEDTQMNVRKYTYIKFYKFRRCLLGKTLAEDFTSLLFVVGLDFLLYSGIVFLTDGLTGYNLLPDHKPLYTLIFLCGGFILWMVHNHTLRKKGAFERIKKEVEEEPRKFLWGTLSLLFILFTLAFVASLMYLWSKKMIPVLVSL
;
A
#
# COMPACT_ATOMS: atom_id res chain seq x y z
N MET A 1 13.87 35.98 -8.01
CA MET A 1 14.52 34.74 -8.47
C MET A 1 13.95 33.57 -7.67
N GLU A 2 12.62 33.44 -7.66
CA GLU A 2 11.84 32.65 -6.68
C GLU A 2 10.67 31.89 -7.35
N SER A 3 10.29 32.23 -8.60
CA SER A 3 9.21 31.55 -9.33
C SER A 3 9.66 30.27 -10.07
N THR A 4 10.96 30.10 -10.32
CA THR A 4 11.51 28.89 -10.95
C THR A 4 11.59 27.72 -9.98
N ASP A 5 11.74 27.99 -8.68
CA ASP A 5 11.92 26.98 -7.64
C ASP A 5 10.58 26.29 -7.29
N SER A 6 9.53 27.09 -7.10
CA SER A 6 8.16 26.60 -6.90
C SER A 6 7.62 25.82 -8.11
N THR A 7 7.96 26.23 -9.33
CA THR A 7 7.57 25.51 -10.55
C THR A 7 8.26 24.13 -10.65
N PHE A 8 9.53 24.06 -10.26
CA PHE A 8 10.28 22.80 -10.22
C PHE A 8 9.78 21.86 -9.12
N GLU A 9 9.45 22.39 -7.94
CA GLU A 9 8.90 21.60 -6.83
C GLU A 9 7.53 21.00 -7.18
N ILE A 10 6.68 21.77 -7.87
CA ILE A 10 5.38 21.30 -8.37
C ILE A 10 5.56 20.22 -9.46
N ASP A 11 6.50 20.41 -10.40
CA ASP A 11 6.80 19.41 -11.43
C ASP A 11 7.31 18.09 -10.81
N CYS A 12 8.23 18.20 -9.85
CA CYS A 12 8.74 17.06 -9.10
C CYS A 12 7.62 16.33 -8.35
N LYS A 13 6.75 17.08 -7.66
CA LYS A 13 5.61 16.51 -6.94
C LYS A 13 4.66 15.77 -7.88
N ASN A 14 4.26 16.39 -8.99
CA ASN A 14 3.37 15.77 -9.98
C ASN A 14 4.00 14.49 -10.55
N LYS A 15 5.30 14.53 -10.85
CA LYS A 15 6.03 13.38 -11.37
C LYS A 15 6.12 12.24 -10.36
N ILE A 16 6.27 12.55 -9.07
CA ILE A 16 6.26 11.56 -7.98
C ILE A 16 4.85 10.95 -7.86
N GLU A 17 3.81 11.78 -7.89
CA GLU A 17 2.42 11.32 -7.84
C GLU A 17 2.09 10.41 -9.04
N ASP A 18 2.49 10.79 -10.25
CA ASP A 18 2.34 9.96 -11.46
C ASP A 18 3.07 8.63 -11.32
N THR A 19 4.29 8.65 -10.78
CA THR A 19 5.10 7.45 -10.53
C THR A 19 4.40 6.52 -9.54
N GLN A 20 3.89 7.05 -8.44
CA GLN A 20 3.16 6.28 -7.43
C GLN A 20 1.86 5.71 -7.98
N MET A 21 1.10 6.51 -8.74
CA MET A 21 -0.14 6.08 -9.39
C MET A 21 0.12 4.95 -10.39
N ASN A 22 1.19 5.05 -11.18
CA ASN A 22 1.57 4.01 -12.13
C ASN A 22 2.00 2.72 -11.42
N VAL A 23 2.88 2.79 -10.41
CA VAL A 23 3.29 1.61 -9.64
C VAL A 23 2.08 0.89 -9.04
N ARG A 24 1.09 1.62 -8.51
CA ARG A 24 -0.16 1.05 -8.01
C ARG A 24 -0.99 0.37 -9.10
N LYS A 25 -1.21 1.03 -10.24
CA LYS A 25 -1.93 0.46 -11.39
C LYS A 25 -1.28 -0.84 -11.89
N TYR A 26 0.05 -0.87 -11.99
CA TYR A 26 0.78 -2.07 -12.38
C TYR A 26 0.67 -3.16 -11.33
N THR A 27 0.80 -2.83 -10.04
CA THR A 27 0.63 -3.79 -8.93
C THR A 27 -0.74 -4.43 -8.97
N TYR A 28 -1.78 -3.62 -9.18
CA TYR A 28 -3.15 -4.07 -9.34
C TYR A 28 -3.31 -5.06 -10.52
N ILE A 29 -2.88 -4.68 -11.73
CA ILE A 29 -3.02 -5.53 -12.93
C ILE A 29 -2.16 -6.80 -12.85
N LYS A 30 -0.95 -6.70 -12.29
CA LYS A 30 -0.03 -7.84 -12.17
C LYS A 30 -0.57 -8.87 -11.17
N PHE A 31 -1.09 -8.41 -10.03
CA PHE A 31 -1.75 -9.29 -9.06
C PHE A 31 -3.04 -9.89 -9.61
N TYR A 32 -3.84 -9.11 -10.35
CA TYR A 32 -5.02 -9.61 -11.06
C TYR A 32 -4.66 -10.76 -12.02
N LYS A 33 -3.65 -10.57 -12.88
CA LYS A 33 -3.16 -11.62 -13.81
C LYS A 33 -2.59 -12.82 -13.07
N PHE A 34 -1.78 -12.60 -12.04
CA PHE A 34 -1.20 -13.67 -11.22
C PHE A 34 -2.30 -14.52 -10.57
N ARG A 35 -3.30 -13.89 -9.96
CA ARG A 35 -4.38 -14.62 -9.31
C ARG A 35 -5.25 -15.37 -10.31
N ARG A 36 -5.54 -14.78 -11.47
CA ARG A 36 -6.30 -15.46 -12.53
C ARG A 36 -5.54 -16.67 -13.09
N CYS A 37 -4.22 -16.62 -13.13
CA CYS A 37 -3.38 -17.78 -13.47
C CYS A 37 -3.45 -18.87 -12.38
N LEU A 38 -3.45 -18.48 -11.11
CA LEU A 38 -3.37 -19.41 -9.97
C LEU A 38 -4.72 -20.01 -9.53
N LEU A 39 -5.78 -19.20 -9.47
CA LEU A 39 -7.12 -19.58 -9.01
C LEU A 39 -8.16 -19.71 -10.14
N GLY A 40 -7.77 -19.45 -11.39
CA GLY A 40 -8.70 -19.43 -12.51
C GLY A 40 -9.66 -18.24 -12.49
N LYS A 41 -10.75 -18.34 -13.26
CA LYS A 41 -11.69 -17.24 -13.49
C LYS A 41 -12.72 -17.15 -12.35
N THR A 42 -12.70 -16.09 -11.55
CA THR A 42 -13.63 -15.85 -10.43
C THR A 42 -14.43 -14.55 -10.61
N LEU A 43 -15.63 -14.48 -10.03
CA LEU A 43 -16.53 -13.32 -10.16
C LEU A 43 -16.05 -12.07 -9.41
N ALA A 44 -15.09 -12.20 -8.48
CA ALA A 44 -14.60 -11.14 -7.60
C ALA A 44 -13.11 -10.81 -7.82
N GLU A 45 -12.57 -11.07 -9.00
CA GLU A 45 -11.16 -10.84 -9.31
C GLU A 45 -10.74 -9.40 -9.09
N ASP A 46 -11.47 -8.47 -9.73
CA ASP A 46 -11.20 -7.03 -9.69
C ASP A 46 -11.24 -6.50 -8.25
N PHE A 47 -12.27 -6.91 -7.50
CA PHE A 47 -12.46 -6.50 -6.11
C PHE A 47 -11.33 -6.97 -5.21
N THR A 48 -10.92 -8.23 -5.32
CA THR A 48 -9.86 -8.75 -4.45
C THR A 48 -8.47 -8.25 -4.88
N SER A 49 -8.25 -7.87 -6.15
CA SER A 49 -6.98 -7.23 -6.55
C SER A 49 -6.90 -5.80 -6.02
N LEU A 50 -8.05 -5.13 -5.92
CA LEU A 50 -8.14 -3.84 -5.26
C LEU A 50 -7.82 -3.97 -3.78
N LEU A 51 -8.46 -4.94 -3.12
CA LEU A 51 -8.26 -5.21 -1.70
C LEU A 51 -6.78 -5.50 -1.38
N PHE A 52 -6.08 -6.19 -2.28
CA PHE A 52 -4.65 -6.46 -2.15
C PHE A 52 -3.81 -5.18 -2.19
N VAL A 53 -4.04 -4.30 -3.17
CA VAL A 53 -3.30 -3.03 -3.27
C VAL A 53 -3.59 -2.12 -2.08
N VAL A 54 -4.86 -1.99 -1.69
CA VAL A 54 -5.28 -1.26 -0.49
C VAL A 54 -4.64 -1.85 0.77
N GLY A 55 -4.57 -3.18 0.86
CA GLY A 55 -3.92 -3.89 1.95
C GLY A 55 -2.42 -3.59 2.03
N LEU A 56 -1.72 -3.53 0.90
CA LEU A 56 -0.29 -3.17 0.86
C LEU A 56 -0.05 -1.73 1.35
N ASP A 57 -0.84 -0.77 0.85
CA ASP A 57 -0.75 0.62 1.29
C ASP A 57 -1.01 0.71 2.81
N PHE A 58 -2.05 0.03 3.29
CA PHE A 58 -2.40 0.01 4.69
C PHE A 58 -1.32 -0.64 5.58
N LEU A 59 -0.69 -1.73 5.12
CA LEU A 59 0.43 -2.38 5.81
C LEU A 59 1.64 -1.46 5.91
N LEU A 60 1.97 -0.72 4.85
CA LEU A 60 3.06 0.27 4.90
C LEU A 60 2.74 1.41 5.87
N TYR A 61 1.55 2.02 5.76
CA TYR A 61 1.16 3.13 6.63
C TYR A 61 1.15 2.71 8.10
N SER A 62 0.51 1.59 8.41
CA SER A 62 0.50 1.07 9.77
C SER A 62 1.89 0.72 10.26
N GLY A 63 2.72 0.11 9.42
CA GLY A 63 4.09 -0.22 9.78
C GLY A 63 4.95 1.02 10.09
N ILE A 64 4.78 2.12 9.35
CA ILE A 64 5.43 3.40 9.65
C ILE A 64 4.95 3.92 11.01
N VAL A 65 3.64 3.93 11.27
CA VAL A 65 3.08 4.34 12.57
C VAL A 65 3.67 3.51 13.71
N PHE A 66 3.75 2.18 13.55
CA PHE A 66 4.36 1.29 14.53
C PHE A 66 5.85 1.56 14.73
N LEU A 67 6.59 1.88 13.66
CA LEU A 67 8.01 2.22 13.74
C LEU A 67 8.22 3.53 14.50
N THR A 68 7.45 4.57 14.16
CA THR A 68 7.50 5.88 14.82
C THR A 68 7.15 5.76 16.30
N ASP A 69 6.08 5.04 16.63
CA ASP A 69 5.69 4.80 18.02
C ASP A 69 6.81 4.06 18.78
N GLY A 70 7.39 3.02 18.18
CA GLY A 70 8.51 2.28 18.76
C GLY A 70 9.78 3.10 18.97
N LEU A 71 10.04 4.09 18.12
CA LEU A 71 11.15 5.06 18.29
C LEU A 71 10.87 6.06 19.41
N THR A 72 9.61 6.47 19.59
CA THR A 72 9.20 7.40 20.66
C THR A 72 9.02 6.76 22.03
N GLY A 73 9.34 5.46 22.17
CA GLY A 73 9.25 4.73 23.44
C GLY A 73 7.93 4.01 23.69
N TYR A 74 7.15 3.71 22.63
CA TYR A 74 5.83 3.08 22.68
C TYR A 74 4.80 3.82 23.54
N ASN A 75 4.78 5.15 23.48
CA ASN A 75 3.83 5.94 24.26
C ASN A 75 2.38 5.75 23.80
N LEU A 76 2.13 5.32 22.55
CA LEU A 76 0.76 5.10 22.03
C LEU A 76 0.20 3.71 22.37
N LEU A 77 1.07 2.75 22.69
CA LEU A 77 0.72 1.33 22.75
C LEU A 77 0.06 0.83 24.06
N PRO A 78 0.42 1.30 25.27
CA PRO A 78 -0.07 0.70 26.51
C PRO A 78 -1.46 1.19 26.94
N ASP A 79 -1.76 2.50 26.82
CA ASP A 79 -2.97 3.08 27.44
C ASP A 79 -4.20 3.18 26.51
N HIS A 80 -4.03 3.00 25.19
CA HIS A 80 -5.08 3.27 24.20
C HIS A 80 -5.31 2.13 23.19
N LYS A 81 -5.06 0.88 23.58
CA LYS A 81 -5.28 -0.32 22.74
C LYS A 81 -6.59 -0.30 21.92
N PRO A 82 -7.79 -0.06 22.50
CA PRO A 82 -9.03 -0.08 21.73
C PRO A 82 -9.14 1.11 20.77
N LEU A 83 -8.63 2.28 21.15
CA LEU A 83 -8.63 3.50 20.32
C LEU A 83 -7.70 3.33 19.11
N TYR A 84 -6.53 2.73 19.33
CA TYR A 84 -5.59 2.39 18.28
C TYR A 84 -6.18 1.36 17.30
N THR A 85 -6.82 0.30 17.81
CA THR A 85 -7.52 -0.68 16.97
C THR A 85 -8.66 -0.03 16.19
N LEU A 86 -9.41 0.91 16.79
CA LEU A 86 -10.49 1.62 16.12
C LEU A 86 -9.97 2.53 15.00
N ILE A 87 -8.88 3.28 15.24
CA ILE A 87 -8.24 4.12 14.22
C ILE A 87 -7.69 3.27 13.08
N PHE A 88 -7.08 2.13 13.40
CA PHE A 88 -6.56 1.18 12.42
C PHE A 88 -7.70 0.61 11.55
N LEU A 89 -8.79 0.14 12.15
CA LEU A 89 -9.97 -0.35 11.44
C LEU A 89 -10.64 0.75 10.60
N CYS A 90 -10.77 1.96 11.15
CA CYS A 90 -11.35 3.11 10.46
C CYS A 90 -10.47 3.55 9.27
N GLY A 91 -9.15 3.58 9.44
CA GLY A 91 -8.20 3.90 8.36
C GLY A 91 -8.25 2.89 7.22
N GLY A 92 -8.29 1.60 7.53
CA GLY A 92 -8.49 0.54 6.53
C GLY A 92 -9.83 0.67 5.80
N PHE A 93 -10.90 1.00 6.54
CA PHE A 93 -12.24 1.18 5.98
C PHE A 93 -12.34 2.40 5.04
N ILE A 94 -11.73 3.53 5.40
CA ILE A 94 -11.70 4.74 4.56
C ILE A 94 -10.91 4.47 3.28
N LEU A 95 -9.73 3.87 3.37
CA LEU A 95 -8.91 3.51 2.19
C LEU A 95 -9.65 2.55 1.26
N TRP A 96 -10.34 1.57 1.84
CA TRP A 96 -11.20 0.66 1.10
C TRP A 96 -12.34 1.40 0.40
N MET A 97 -13.05 2.29 1.10
CA MET A 97 -14.16 3.06 0.53
C MET A 97 -13.70 3.94 -0.65
N VAL A 98 -12.57 4.64 -0.53
CA VAL A 98 -12.00 5.49 -1.58
C VAL A 98 -11.65 4.69 -2.83
N HIS A 99 -10.97 3.55 -2.67
CA HIS A 99 -10.60 2.70 -3.79
C HIS A 99 -11.83 2.01 -4.42
N ASN A 100 -12.78 1.56 -3.60
CA ASN A 100 -14.01 0.94 -4.08
C ASN A 100 -14.88 1.92 -4.87
N HIS A 101 -14.97 3.18 -4.43
CA HIS A 101 -15.64 4.24 -5.18
C HIS A 101 -14.98 4.49 -6.55
N THR A 102 -13.65 4.44 -6.60
CA THR A 102 -12.88 4.62 -7.85
C THR A 102 -13.16 3.52 -8.87
N LEU A 103 -13.31 2.26 -8.41
CA LEU A 103 -13.64 1.13 -9.28
C LEU A 103 -15.13 1.00 -9.62
N ARG A 104 -16.04 1.55 -8.80
CA ARG A 104 -17.49 1.49 -9.05
C ARG A 104 -17.91 2.22 -10.33
N LYS A 105 -17.04 3.09 -10.88
CA LYS A 105 -17.22 3.65 -12.22
C LYS A 105 -17.09 2.52 -13.26
N LYS A 106 -18.21 2.13 -13.88
CA LYS A 106 -18.24 1.13 -14.96
C LYS A 106 -17.11 1.36 -15.96
N GLY A 107 -16.31 0.33 -16.20
CA GLY A 107 -15.18 0.37 -17.14
C GLY A 107 -13.87 0.98 -16.60
N ALA A 108 -13.77 1.35 -15.32
CA ALA A 108 -12.52 1.81 -14.71
C ALA A 108 -11.41 0.74 -14.82
N PHE A 109 -11.76 -0.53 -14.65
CA PHE A 109 -10.84 -1.65 -14.81
C PHE A 109 -10.25 -1.74 -16.22
N GLU A 110 -11.09 -1.79 -17.25
CA GLU A 110 -10.63 -1.88 -18.65
C GLU A 110 -9.83 -0.63 -19.04
N ARG A 111 -10.15 0.53 -18.47
CA ARG A 111 -9.38 1.76 -18.67
C ARG A 111 -7.98 1.67 -18.08
N ILE A 112 -7.86 1.25 -16.81
CA ILE A 112 -6.56 1.04 -16.14
C ILE A 112 -5.74 -0.04 -16.87
N LYS A 113 -6.40 -1.11 -17.29
CA LYS A 113 -5.75 -2.20 -18.03
C LYS A 113 -5.20 -1.71 -19.37
N LYS A 114 -6.00 -0.94 -20.13
CA LYS A 114 -5.59 -0.34 -21.40
C LYS A 114 -4.42 0.65 -21.20
N GLU A 115 -4.50 1.51 -20.19
CA GLU A 115 -3.40 2.43 -19.83
C GLU A 115 -2.09 1.68 -19.51
N VAL A 116 -2.16 0.59 -18.74
CA VAL A 116 -1.00 -0.25 -18.40
C VAL A 116 -0.45 -1.01 -19.63
N GLU A 117 -1.30 -1.34 -20.59
CA GLU A 117 -0.91 -2.07 -21.81
C GLU A 117 -0.33 -1.15 -22.89
N GLU A 118 -0.83 0.08 -22.99
CA GLU A 118 -0.34 1.12 -23.92
C GLU A 118 0.95 1.81 -23.45
N GLU A 119 1.33 1.67 -22.18
CA GLU A 119 2.53 2.33 -21.66
C GLU A 119 3.84 1.72 -22.21
N PRO A 120 4.75 2.55 -22.77
CA PRO A 120 5.98 2.06 -23.39
C PRO A 120 6.98 1.48 -22.37
N ARG A 121 6.90 1.91 -21.10
CA ARG A 121 7.82 1.52 -20.01
C ARG A 121 7.31 0.36 -19.15
N LYS A 122 6.54 -0.55 -19.73
CA LYS A 122 5.94 -1.71 -19.03
C LYS A 122 6.90 -2.53 -18.16
N PHE A 123 8.16 -2.67 -18.60
CA PHE A 123 9.17 -3.45 -17.88
C PHE A 123 9.64 -2.73 -16.60
N LEU A 124 9.82 -1.42 -16.67
CA LEU A 124 10.33 -0.59 -15.58
C LEU A 124 9.28 -0.52 -14.45
N TRP A 125 8.04 -0.21 -14.80
CA TRP A 125 6.91 -0.22 -13.87
C TRP A 125 6.57 -1.60 -13.34
N GLY A 126 6.67 -2.63 -14.18
CA GLY A 126 6.52 -4.02 -13.75
C GLY A 126 7.56 -4.45 -12.72
N THR A 127 8.80 -3.95 -12.85
CA THR A 127 9.89 -4.21 -11.90
C THR A 127 9.71 -3.42 -10.62
N LEU A 128 9.38 -2.12 -10.72
CA LEU A 128 9.08 -1.26 -9.56
C LEU A 128 7.90 -1.79 -8.74
N SER A 129 6.84 -2.24 -9.40
CA SER A 129 5.69 -2.88 -8.76
C SER A 129 6.08 -4.15 -8.00
N LEU A 130 6.93 -5.01 -8.59
CA LEU A 130 7.42 -6.20 -7.90
C LEU A 130 8.27 -5.83 -6.68
N LEU A 131 9.19 -4.89 -6.87
CA LEU A 131 10.07 -4.39 -5.82
C LEU A 131 9.25 -3.81 -4.66
N PHE A 132 8.19 -3.05 -4.96
CA PHE A 132 7.28 -2.48 -3.98
C PHE A 132 6.59 -3.56 -3.12
N ILE A 133 6.09 -4.63 -3.75
CA ILE A 133 5.46 -5.75 -3.02
C ILE A 133 6.50 -6.43 -2.11
N LEU A 134 7.68 -6.77 -2.64
CA LEU A 134 8.74 -7.45 -1.87
C LEU A 134 9.23 -6.60 -0.72
N PHE A 135 9.44 -5.30 -0.96
CA PHE A 135 9.82 -4.34 0.06
C PHE A 135 8.76 -4.25 1.17
N THR A 136 7.48 -4.15 0.80
CA THR A 136 6.38 -4.09 1.77
C THR A 136 6.33 -5.35 2.64
N LEU A 137 6.46 -6.54 2.03
CA LEU A 137 6.48 -7.80 2.77
C LEU A 137 7.69 -7.92 3.70
N ALA A 138 8.88 -7.56 3.21
CA ALA A 138 10.10 -7.56 4.02
C ALA A 138 10.03 -6.55 5.17
N PHE A 139 9.44 -5.38 4.93
CA PHE A 139 9.22 -4.36 5.95
C PHE A 139 8.27 -4.85 7.04
N VAL A 140 7.12 -5.42 6.67
CA VAL A 140 6.16 -6.01 7.62
C VAL A 140 6.80 -7.16 8.40
N ALA A 141 7.53 -8.06 7.74
CA ALA A 141 8.23 -9.17 8.41
C ALA A 141 9.28 -8.65 9.41
N SER A 142 10.00 -7.58 9.05
CA SER A 142 10.98 -6.93 9.93
C SER A 142 10.30 -6.29 11.14
N LEU A 143 9.15 -5.66 10.95
CA LEU A 143 8.36 -5.11 12.06
C LEU A 143 7.86 -6.19 13.00
N MET A 144 7.30 -7.28 12.46
CA MET A 144 6.87 -8.44 13.25
C MET A 144 8.03 -9.05 14.04
N TYR A 145 9.21 -9.16 13.42
CA TYR A 145 10.42 -9.65 14.08
C TYR A 145 10.88 -8.73 15.23
N LEU A 146 10.93 -7.42 14.99
CA LEU A 146 11.29 -6.43 16.02
C LEU A 146 10.28 -6.44 17.19
N TRP A 147 8.98 -6.53 16.86
CA TRP A 147 7.92 -6.63 17.85
C TRP A 147 8.03 -7.91 18.68
N SER A 148 8.22 -9.06 18.02
CA SER A 148 8.40 -10.36 18.68
C SER A 148 9.59 -10.34 19.63
N LYS A 149 10.76 -9.88 19.15
CA LYS A 149 11.98 -9.79 19.97
C LYS A 149 11.83 -8.89 21.19
N LYS A 150 10.98 -7.86 21.14
CA LYS A 150 10.76 -6.90 22.23
C LYS A 150 9.61 -7.30 23.18
N MET A 151 8.61 -8.05 22.70
CA MET A 151 7.54 -8.62 23.53
C MET A 151 7.99 -9.86 24.31
N ILE A 152 8.86 -10.71 23.74
CA ILE A 152 9.40 -11.90 24.42
C ILE A 152 10.02 -11.58 25.80
N PRO A 153 10.91 -10.60 25.97
CA PRO A 153 11.48 -10.28 27.28
C PRO A 153 10.45 -9.69 28.25
N VAL A 154 9.42 -8.99 27.77
CA VAL A 154 8.34 -8.43 28.62
C VAL A 154 7.36 -9.52 29.10
N LEU A 155 7.10 -10.53 28.27
CA LEU A 155 6.23 -11.66 28.61
C LEU A 155 6.91 -12.69 29.52
N VAL A 156 8.22 -12.90 29.34
CA VAL A 156 9.03 -13.83 30.15
C VAL A 156 9.39 -13.23 31.51
N SER A 157 9.29 -11.91 31.68
CA SER A 157 9.47 -11.24 32.98
C SER A 157 8.19 -11.13 33.83
N LEU A 158 7.07 -11.71 33.40
CA LEU A 158 5.81 -11.75 34.14
C LEU A 158 5.67 -13.05 34.94
#